data_AF-A0A3D2AV07-F1
#
_entry.id   AF-A0A3D2AV07-F1
#
_cell.length_a   1.000
_cell.length_b   1.000
_cell.length_c   1.000
_cell.angle_alpha   90.00
_cell.angle_beta   90.00
_cell.angle_gamma   90.00
#
_symmetry.space_group_name_H-M   'P 1'
#
loop_
_entity.id
_entity.type
_entity.pdbx_description
1 polymer ?
#
loop_
_entity_poly.entity_id
_entity_poly.type
_entity_poly.pdbx_seq_one_letter_code
_entity_poly.pdbx_strand_id
1 'polypeptide(L)'
;TTATGSISANQLILATNAYDLNLTATPHHTPVHFCQFATQPLSPQQRASILPQGEGCWDTAKVMSSFRLDNEARLIIGGVGCVEDAGKQTHLNWAHRQLKALFPQVTDYQFEYAWSGCIAMTPDHLPKMAHLGPQAVSLYGYSGRGIGPATVLGKAAAQWAMGADPASLPVAITLPKADYFAPIKAHYYNTGARLAHWVGRRLGE
;
A
#
# COMPACT_ATOMS: atom_id res chain seq x y z
N THR A 1 -22.31 -17.08 -0.19
CA THR A 1 -23.62 -16.72 -0.77
C THR A 1 -23.67 -15.21 -0.91
N THR A 2 -23.93 -14.71 -2.10
CA THR A 2 -24.33 -13.31 -2.32
C THR A 2 -25.86 -13.25 -2.40
N ALA A 3 -26.44 -12.05 -2.44
CA ALA A 3 -27.87 -11.89 -2.65
C ALA A 3 -28.39 -12.52 -3.96
N THR A 4 -27.51 -12.84 -4.91
CA THR A 4 -27.84 -13.29 -6.26
C THR A 4 -27.28 -14.67 -6.63
N GLY A 5 -26.55 -15.33 -5.74
CA GLY A 5 -25.99 -16.64 -6.05
C GLY A 5 -25.09 -17.25 -4.98
N SER A 6 -24.73 -18.51 -5.21
CA SER A 6 -23.76 -19.23 -4.37
C SER A 6 -22.85 -20.08 -5.24
N ILE A 7 -21.61 -20.25 -4.79
CA ILE A 7 -20.61 -21.12 -5.40
C ILE A 7 -20.10 -22.03 -4.28
N SER A 8 -19.99 -23.32 -4.57
CA SER A 8 -19.32 -24.29 -3.70
C SER A 8 -17.99 -24.67 -4.35
N ALA A 9 -16.94 -24.76 -3.53
CA ALA A 9 -15.60 -25.10 -3.97
C ALA A 9 -14.91 -25.94 -2.90
N ASN A 10 -13.97 -26.79 -3.31
CA ASN A 10 -13.21 -27.63 -2.40
C ASN A 10 -12.16 -26.82 -1.62
N GLN A 11 -11.67 -25.71 -2.17
CA GLN A 11 -10.65 -24.87 -1.55
C GLN A 11 -11.02 -23.39 -1.70
N LEU A 12 -10.72 -22.58 -0.69
CA LEU A 12 -10.92 -21.12 -0.68
C LEU A 12 -9.59 -20.39 -0.42
N ILE A 13 -9.24 -19.47 -1.31
CA ILE A 13 -8.14 -18.52 -1.10
C ILE A 13 -8.75 -17.11 -1.02
N LEU A 14 -8.69 -16.51 0.17
CA LEU A 14 -9.10 -15.12 0.40
C LEU A 14 -7.90 -14.20 0.19
N ALA A 15 -7.88 -13.43 -0.90
CA ALA A 15 -6.77 -12.56 -1.27
C ALA A 15 -7.17 -11.06 -1.25
N THR A 16 -7.99 -10.65 -0.30
CA THR A 16 -8.53 -9.28 -0.22
C THR A 16 -7.67 -8.31 0.60
N ASN A 17 -6.63 -8.84 1.27
CA ASN A 17 -5.64 -8.07 2.01
C ASN A 17 -6.27 -7.05 3.00
N ALA A 18 -6.13 -5.75 2.73
CA ALA A 18 -6.61 -4.67 3.60
C ALA A 18 -8.09 -4.33 3.40
N TYR A 19 -8.71 -4.88 2.34
CA TYR A 19 -10.07 -4.62 1.96
C TYR A 19 -10.93 -5.75 2.52
N ASP A 20 -11.38 -5.56 3.76
CA ASP A 20 -12.16 -6.56 4.48
C ASP A 20 -13.54 -6.77 3.80
N LEU A 21 -13.96 -8.04 3.77
CA LEU A 21 -15.30 -8.44 3.33
C LEU A 21 -16.25 -8.68 4.52
N ASN A 22 -15.86 -8.29 5.73
CA ASN A 22 -16.57 -8.55 6.99
C ASN A 22 -16.80 -10.05 7.23
N LEU A 23 -15.82 -10.87 6.90
CA LEU A 23 -15.86 -12.30 7.19
C LEU A 23 -15.38 -12.51 8.64
N THR A 24 -16.09 -13.33 9.42
CA THR A 24 -15.79 -13.56 10.85
C THR A 24 -14.39 -14.14 11.14
N ALA A 25 -13.66 -14.56 10.10
CA ALA A 25 -12.34 -15.18 10.21
C ALA A 25 -11.20 -14.33 9.62
N THR A 26 -11.44 -13.09 9.16
CA THR A 26 -10.35 -12.28 8.56
C THR A 26 -9.24 -11.99 9.58
N PRO A 27 -7.97 -12.23 9.23
CA PRO A 27 -6.87 -11.97 10.14
C PRO A 27 -6.70 -10.48 10.44
N HIS A 28 -6.38 -10.17 11.70
CA HIS A 28 -6.15 -8.80 12.12
C HIS A 28 -4.91 -8.20 11.44
N HIS A 29 -5.03 -6.93 11.08
CA HIS A 29 -3.95 -6.11 10.55
C HIS A 29 -4.20 -4.65 10.95
N THR A 30 -3.15 -3.83 10.90
CA THR A 30 -3.28 -2.39 11.08
C THR A 30 -3.49 -1.74 9.70
N PRO A 31 -4.65 -1.10 9.42
CA PRO A 31 -4.85 -0.38 8.17
C PRO A 31 -4.01 0.90 8.14
N VAL A 32 -3.27 1.10 7.06
CA VAL A 32 -2.50 2.33 6.78
C VAL A 32 -2.83 2.79 5.37
N HIS A 33 -3.15 4.07 5.19
CA HIS A 33 -3.42 4.61 3.85
C HIS A 33 -2.16 5.20 3.23
N PHE A 34 -2.01 5.04 1.92
CA PHE A 34 -0.95 5.66 1.14
C PHE A 34 -1.55 6.44 -0.01
N CYS A 35 -1.32 7.75 -0.01
CA CYS A 35 -1.81 8.68 -1.02
C CYS A 35 -0.76 8.91 -2.11
N GLN A 36 -1.24 9.19 -3.31
CA GLN A 36 -0.41 9.54 -4.45
C GLN A 36 -1.04 10.71 -5.22
N PHE A 37 -0.18 11.54 -5.78
CA PHE A 37 -0.52 12.69 -6.60
C PHE A 37 0.27 12.62 -7.89
N ALA A 38 -0.41 12.75 -9.03
CA ALA A 38 0.22 12.74 -10.35
C ALA A 38 0.10 14.12 -11.00
N THR A 39 1.21 14.63 -11.52
CA THR A 39 1.21 15.87 -12.31
C THR A 39 0.46 15.68 -13.62
N GLN A 40 0.17 16.77 -14.34
CA GLN A 40 0.01 16.69 -15.79
C GLN A 40 1.28 16.11 -16.44
N PRO A 41 1.21 15.56 -17.68
CA PRO A 41 2.39 15.15 -18.42
C PRO A 41 3.47 16.23 -18.44
N LEU A 42 4.67 15.89 -18.00
CA LEU A 42 5.79 16.83 -17.97
C LEU A 42 6.32 17.10 -19.37
N SER A 43 6.94 18.27 -19.56
CA SER A 43 7.62 18.57 -20.82
C SER A 43 8.75 17.57 -21.07
N PRO A 44 9.14 17.31 -22.33
CA PRO A 44 10.27 16.43 -22.65
C PRO A 44 11.56 16.80 -21.91
N GLN A 45 11.80 18.11 -21.73
CA GLN A 45 12.96 18.64 -21.00
C GLN A 45 12.89 18.30 -19.50
N GLN A 46 11.73 18.53 -18.87
CA GLN A 46 11.53 18.20 -17.45
C GLN A 46 11.64 16.68 -17.23
N ARG A 47 10.97 15.89 -18.07
CA ARG A 47 11.02 14.42 -18.03
C ARG A 47 12.45 13.89 -18.13
N ALA A 48 13.25 14.39 -19.07
CA ALA A 48 14.63 13.94 -19.27
C ALA A 48 15.55 14.21 -18.07
N SER A 49 15.17 15.13 -17.18
CA SER A 49 15.93 15.48 -15.98
C SER A 49 15.57 14.65 -14.73
N ILE A 50 14.52 13.83 -14.80
CA ILE A 50 13.98 13.09 -13.66
C ILE A 50 14.12 11.61 -13.94
N LEU A 51 14.96 10.91 -13.16
CA LEU A 51 15.11 9.45 -13.23
C LEU A 51 15.18 8.97 -14.70
N PRO A 52 16.21 9.41 -15.46
CA PRO A 52 16.24 9.31 -16.91
C PRO A 52 16.22 7.87 -17.44
N GLN A 53 16.46 6.86 -16.58
CA GLN A 53 16.33 5.45 -16.94
C GLN A 53 14.98 4.85 -16.50
N GLY A 54 14.03 5.68 -16.06
CA GLY A 54 12.69 5.29 -15.66
C GLY A 54 12.63 4.62 -14.29
N GLU A 55 13.57 4.92 -13.41
CA GLU A 55 13.60 4.36 -12.06
C GLU A 55 12.37 4.77 -11.23
N GLY A 56 11.98 3.91 -10.30
CA GLY A 56 11.07 4.26 -9.20
C GLY A 56 11.86 4.33 -7.90
N CYS A 57 11.66 5.37 -7.11
CA CYS A 57 12.40 5.58 -5.88
C CYS A 57 11.46 5.72 -4.67
N TRP A 58 12.00 5.40 -3.51
CA TRP A 58 11.44 5.76 -2.21
C TRP A 58 12.57 6.21 -1.29
N ASP A 59 12.27 7.04 -0.31
CA ASP A 59 13.24 7.51 0.67
C ASP A 59 13.31 6.62 1.93
N THR A 60 14.23 6.94 2.84
CA THR A 60 14.40 6.28 4.13
C THR A 60 13.78 7.07 5.29
N ALA A 61 12.91 8.03 5.01
CA ALA A 61 12.30 8.86 6.05
C ALA A 61 11.32 8.04 6.90
N LYS A 62 11.09 8.45 8.16
CA LYS A 62 10.12 7.79 9.06
C LYS A 62 8.71 7.73 8.47
N VAL A 63 8.33 8.78 7.73
CA VAL A 63 7.13 8.82 6.89
C VAL A 63 7.63 8.77 5.46
N MET A 64 7.69 7.55 4.93
CA MET A 64 8.31 7.26 3.64
C MET A 64 7.59 8.00 2.51
N SER A 65 8.36 8.64 1.63
CA SER A 65 7.87 9.14 0.35
C SER A 65 8.34 8.26 -0.80
N SER A 66 7.53 8.18 -1.86
CA SER A 66 7.89 7.51 -3.11
C SER A 66 7.63 8.42 -4.30
N PHE A 67 8.43 8.24 -5.36
CA PHE A 67 8.29 9.01 -6.59
C PHE A 67 8.76 8.21 -7.81
N ARG A 68 8.06 8.41 -8.93
CA ARG A 68 8.36 7.78 -10.23
C ARG A 68 7.71 8.57 -11.36
N LEU A 69 8.16 8.32 -12.59
CA LEU A 69 7.41 8.70 -13.79
C LEU A 69 6.47 7.56 -14.22
N ASP A 70 5.29 7.89 -14.75
CA ASP A 70 4.47 6.95 -15.50
C ASP A 70 4.84 6.92 -17.00
N ASN A 71 4.16 6.05 -17.76
CA ASN A 71 4.39 5.91 -19.20
C ASN A 71 3.96 7.15 -20.02
N GLU A 72 3.13 8.01 -19.44
CA GLU A 72 2.65 9.26 -20.03
C GLU A 72 3.45 10.49 -19.55
N ALA A 73 4.61 10.25 -18.93
CA ALA A 73 5.51 11.29 -18.40
C ALA A 73 4.93 12.14 -17.27
N ARG A 74 3.95 11.63 -16.52
CA ARG A 74 3.50 12.27 -15.27
C ARG A 74 4.47 11.90 -14.16
N LEU A 75 4.87 12.90 -13.37
CA LEU A 75 5.56 12.65 -12.12
C LEU A 75 4.53 12.30 -11.05
N ILE A 76 4.67 11.11 -10.47
CA ILE A 76 3.85 10.63 -9.37
C ILE A 76 4.66 10.76 -8.09
N ILE A 77 4.09 11.40 -7.07
CA ILE A 77 4.67 11.48 -5.72
C ILE A 77 3.64 10.94 -4.73
N GLY A 78 4.08 10.08 -3.82
CA GLY A 78 3.20 9.51 -2.81
C GLY A 78 3.83 9.40 -1.43
N GLY A 79 2.99 9.30 -0.43
CA GLY A 79 3.36 9.18 0.98
C GLY A 79 2.20 8.66 1.81
N VAL A 80 2.46 8.38 3.09
CA VAL A 80 1.43 7.91 4.02
C VAL A 80 0.34 8.97 4.19
N GLY A 81 -0.91 8.64 3.86
CA GLY A 81 -2.02 9.58 3.88
C GLY A 81 -3.22 9.06 3.10
N CYS A 82 -4.35 9.74 3.26
CA CYS A 82 -5.61 9.44 2.60
C CYS A 82 -6.12 10.73 1.93
N VAL A 83 -6.64 10.65 0.70
CA VAL A 83 -7.14 11.83 -0.03
C VAL A 83 -8.66 11.96 0.04
N GLU A 84 -9.31 10.97 0.63
CA GLU A 84 -10.75 10.86 0.86
C GLU A 84 -11.14 11.38 2.25
N ASP A 85 -10.17 11.83 3.06
CA ASP A 85 -10.39 12.37 4.40
C ASP A 85 -10.07 13.87 4.52
N ALA A 86 -10.31 14.44 5.72
CA ALA A 86 -10.07 15.85 6.02
C ALA A 86 -8.58 16.28 5.91
N GLY A 87 -7.64 15.33 5.81
CA GLY A 87 -6.22 15.55 5.65
C GLY A 87 -5.77 15.82 4.20
N LYS A 88 -6.64 15.66 3.20
CA LYS A 88 -6.31 15.80 1.77
C LYS A 88 -5.46 17.04 1.45
N GLN A 89 -5.87 18.23 1.91
CA GLN A 89 -5.16 19.48 1.59
C GLN A 89 -3.75 19.51 2.21
N THR A 90 -3.58 18.93 3.40
CA THR A 90 -2.27 18.82 4.06
C THR A 90 -1.33 17.93 3.24
N HIS A 91 -1.83 16.81 2.74
CA HIS A 91 -1.07 15.88 1.89
C HIS A 91 -0.73 16.50 0.53
N LEU A 92 -1.66 17.22 -0.10
CA LEU A 92 -1.41 17.93 -1.34
C LEU A 92 -0.32 19.02 -1.17
N ASN A 93 -0.43 19.82 -0.11
CA ASN A 93 0.57 20.84 0.21
C ASN A 93 1.95 20.21 0.49
N TRP A 94 1.99 19.04 1.14
CA TRP A 94 3.22 18.29 1.34
C TRP A 94 3.80 17.78 0.01
N ALA A 95 2.98 17.25 -0.88
CA ALA A 95 3.42 16.77 -2.19
C ALA A 95 4.06 17.89 -3.02
N HIS A 96 3.50 19.11 -3.01
CA HIS A 96 4.12 20.28 -3.63
C HIS A 96 5.50 20.59 -3.07
N ARG A 97 5.66 20.55 -1.73
CA ARG A 97 6.96 20.79 -1.08
C ARG A 97 7.96 19.70 -1.40
N GLN A 98 7.54 18.43 -1.43
CA GLN A 98 8.40 17.31 -1.80
C GLN A 98 8.87 17.42 -3.25
N LEU A 99 7.94 17.70 -4.18
CA LEU A 99 8.27 17.88 -5.59
C LEU A 99 9.31 18.99 -5.77
N LYS A 100 9.08 20.17 -5.18
CA LYS A 100 10.00 21.30 -5.27
C LYS A 100 11.39 20.99 -4.70
N ALA A 101 11.45 20.18 -3.64
CA ALA A 101 12.72 19.83 -3.01
C ALA A 101 13.49 18.72 -3.75
N LEU A 102 12.79 17.75 -4.33
CA LEU A 102 13.42 16.64 -5.07
C LEU A 102 13.76 17.03 -6.51
N PHE A 103 12.87 17.80 -7.15
CA PHE A 103 12.94 18.15 -8.57
C PHE A 103 12.66 19.65 -8.76
N PRO A 104 13.53 20.55 -8.24
CA PRO A 104 13.33 21.99 -8.31
C PRO A 104 13.20 22.54 -9.74
N GLN A 105 13.70 21.81 -10.74
CA GLN A 105 13.58 22.13 -12.17
C GLN A 105 12.17 21.90 -12.74
N VAL A 106 11.29 21.22 -12.01
CA VAL A 106 9.89 21.02 -12.41
C VAL A 106 9.06 22.19 -11.91
N THR A 107 8.94 23.20 -12.77
CA THR A 107 8.09 24.39 -12.55
C THR A 107 6.77 24.28 -13.31
N ASP A 108 5.81 25.15 -12.98
CA ASP A 108 4.55 25.35 -13.71
C ASP A 108 3.72 24.09 -13.94
N TYR A 109 3.76 23.16 -12.97
CA TYR A 109 2.97 21.93 -13.00
C TYR A 109 1.67 22.09 -12.20
N GLN A 110 0.71 21.22 -12.51
CA GLN A 110 -0.48 20.99 -11.70
C GLN A 110 -0.62 19.50 -11.40
N PHE A 111 -1.15 19.15 -10.23
CA PHE A 111 -1.56 17.78 -9.94
C PHE A 111 -2.94 17.53 -10.58
N GLU A 112 -3.00 16.62 -11.55
CA GLU A 112 -4.23 16.24 -12.28
C GLU A 112 -5.00 15.14 -11.55
N TYR A 113 -4.27 14.23 -10.90
CA TYR A 113 -4.85 13.11 -10.18
C TYR A 113 -4.38 13.05 -8.73
N ALA A 114 -5.28 12.60 -7.86
CA ALA A 114 -5.00 12.26 -6.48
C ALA A 114 -5.81 11.02 -6.10
N TRP A 115 -5.18 10.02 -5.50
CA TRP A 115 -5.84 8.80 -5.03
C TRP A 115 -5.16 8.27 -3.77
N SER A 116 -5.84 7.39 -3.04
CA SER A 116 -5.21 6.61 -1.97
C SER A 116 -5.56 5.13 -2.05
N GLY A 117 -4.74 4.31 -1.40
CA GLY A 117 -4.99 2.89 -1.22
C GLY A 117 -4.78 2.49 0.24
N CYS A 118 -5.38 1.36 0.63
CA CYS A 118 -5.26 0.82 1.98
C CYS A 118 -4.23 -0.32 2.02
N ILE A 119 -3.35 -0.27 3.02
CA ILE A 119 -2.28 -1.23 3.27
C ILE A 119 -2.61 -1.97 4.56
N ALA A 120 -2.61 -3.29 4.50
CA ALA A 120 -2.66 -4.14 5.68
C ALA A 120 -1.24 -4.29 6.24
N MET A 121 -0.97 -3.60 7.33
CA MET A 121 0.30 -3.67 8.04
C MET A 121 0.25 -4.77 9.12
N THR A 122 1.22 -5.69 9.10
CA THR A 122 1.47 -6.69 10.15
C THR A 122 2.61 -6.25 11.09
N PRO A 123 2.62 -6.66 12.36
CA PRO A 123 3.64 -6.19 13.32
C PRO A 123 5.10 -6.45 12.93
N ASP A 124 5.36 -7.49 12.13
CA ASP A 124 6.69 -7.85 11.64
C ASP A 124 6.94 -7.45 10.19
N HIS A 125 6.01 -6.72 9.56
CA HIS A 125 6.11 -6.25 8.17
C HIS A 125 6.27 -7.37 7.12
N LEU A 126 5.95 -8.62 7.48
CA LEU A 126 6.04 -9.77 6.59
C LEU A 126 4.66 -10.19 6.07
N PRO A 127 4.55 -10.61 4.79
CA PRO A 127 3.36 -11.25 4.26
C PRO A 127 2.96 -12.49 5.07
N LYS A 128 1.66 -12.76 5.15
CA LYS A 128 1.09 -13.85 5.95
C LYS A 128 0.15 -14.70 5.12
N MET A 129 0.17 -15.99 5.42
CA MET A 129 -0.84 -16.96 5.02
C MET A 129 -1.51 -17.48 6.29
N ALA A 130 -2.82 -17.37 6.41
CA ALA A 130 -3.53 -17.77 7.63
C ALA A 130 -4.70 -18.71 7.34
N HIS A 131 -4.93 -19.69 8.21
CA HIS A 131 -6.10 -20.55 8.11
C HIS A 131 -7.39 -19.77 8.38
N LEU A 132 -8.37 -19.94 7.50
CA LEU A 132 -9.77 -19.56 7.71
C LEU A 132 -10.66 -20.78 7.99
N GLY A 133 -10.09 -21.98 7.86
CA GLY A 133 -10.73 -23.28 8.06
C GLY A 133 -9.84 -24.40 7.48
N PRO A 134 -10.30 -25.67 7.50
CA PRO A 134 -9.51 -26.80 7.01
C PRO A 134 -9.12 -26.70 5.52
N GLN A 135 -9.99 -26.09 4.71
CA GLN A 135 -9.84 -25.94 3.26
C GLN A 135 -9.89 -24.47 2.81
N ALA A 136 -9.49 -23.57 3.71
CA ALA A 136 -9.57 -22.13 3.46
C ALA A 136 -8.39 -21.38 4.06
N VAL A 137 -7.82 -20.47 3.28
CA VAL A 137 -6.65 -19.65 3.66
C VAL A 137 -6.83 -18.19 3.26
N SER A 138 -6.23 -17.29 4.02
CA SER A 138 -6.13 -15.86 3.73
C SER A 138 -4.71 -15.48 3.40
N LEU A 139 -4.52 -14.67 2.36
CA LEU A 139 -3.25 -14.05 1.98
C LEU A 139 -3.34 -12.55 2.25
N TYR A 140 -2.53 -12.05 3.19
CA TYR A 140 -2.62 -10.67 3.65
C TYR A 140 -1.30 -10.16 4.23
N GLY A 141 -1.29 -8.90 4.68
CA GLY A 141 -0.19 -8.39 5.50
C GLY A 141 1.05 -8.01 4.71
N TYR A 142 0.89 -7.71 3.43
CA TYR A 142 2.01 -7.36 2.55
C TYR A 142 2.72 -6.06 2.91
N SER A 143 2.19 -5.26 3.85
CA SER A 143 2.93 -4.17 4.51
C SER A 143 3.56 -3.17 3.54
N GLY A 144 2.86 -2.86 2.45
CA GLY A 144 3.27 -1.89 1.42
C GLY A 144 4.18 -2.45 0.33
N ARG A 145 4.55 -3.75 0.38
CA ARG A 145 5.45 -4.41 -0.56
C ARG A 145 4.77 -5.57 -1.27
N GLY A 146 3.50 -5.41 -1.66
CA GLY A 146 2.67 -6.52 -2.13
C GLY A 146 3.02 -7.06 -3.51
N ILE A 147 3.47 -6.22 -4.45
CA ILE A 147 3.54 -6.60 -5.87
C ILE A 147 4.37 -7.86 -6.09
N GLY A 148 5.65 -7.88 -5.70
CA GLY A 148 6.52 -9.04 -5.89
C GLY A 148 6.13 -10.25 -5.00
N PRO A 149 6.08 -10.08 -3.66
CA PRO A 149 5.69 -11.14 -2.73
C PRO A 149 4.32 -11.77 -3.01
N ALA A 150 3.30 -11.00 -3.45
CA ALA A 150 1.99 -11.55 -3.77
C ALA A 150 2.02 -12.43 -5.03
N THR A 151 2.90 -12.15 -6.00
CA THR A 151 3.10 -13.06 -7.15
C THR A 151 3.60 -14.42 -6.70
N VAL A 152 4.59 -14.44 -5.79
CA VAL A 152 5.16 -15.70 -5.26
C VAL A 152 4.14 -16.42 -4.37
N LEU A 153 3.51 -15.70 -3.45
CA LEU A 153 2.51 -16.27 -2.54
C LEU A 153 1.25 -16.75 -3.26
N GLY A 154 0.79 -16.04 -4.29
CA GLY A 154 -0.34 -16.46 -5.11
C GLY A 154 -0.06 -17.80 -5.81
N LYS A 155 1.14 -17.97 -6.37
CA LYS A 155 1.56 -19.25 -6.95
C LYS A 155 1.61 -20.36 -5.90
N ALA A 156 2.20 -20.09 -4.75
CA ALA A 156 2.31 -21.06 -3.67
C ALA A 156 0.93 -21.47 -3.12
N ALA A 157 0.02 -20.52 -2.95
CA ALA A 157 -1.35 -20.78 -2.51
C ALA A 157 -2.14 -21.59 -3.54
N ALA A 158 -1.95 -21.34 -4.84
CA ALA A 158 -2.53 -22.17 -5.88
C ALA A 158 -2.00 -23.62 -5.83
N GLN A 159 -0.71 -23.81 -5.62
CA GLN A 159 -0.11 -25.14 -5.44
C GLN A 159 -0.66 -25.87 -4.21
N TRP A 160 -0.79 -25.17 -3.09
CA TRP A 160 -1.44 -25.70 -1.89
C TRP A 160 -2.88 -26.13 -2.16
N ALA A 161 -3.66 -25.30 -2.87
CA ALA A 161 -5.03 -25.65 -3.24
C ALA A 161 -5.13 -26.87 -4.17
N MET A 162 -4.06 -27.20 -4.90
CA MET A 162 -3.93 -28.41 -5.71
C MET A 162 -3.36 -29.62 -4.95
N GLY A 163 -3.15 -29.51 -3.63
CA GLY A 163 -2.70 -30.60 -2.77
C GLY A 163 -1.18 -30.67 -2.55
N ALA A 164 -0.43 -29.62 -2.87
CA ALA A 164 0.99 -29.55 -2.50
C ALA A 164 1.18 -29.56 -0.98
N ASP A 165 2.28 -30.16 -0.52
CA ASP A 165 2.64 -30.21 0.89
C ASP A 165 2.78 -28.78 1.46
N PRO A 166 2.03 -28.40 2.51
CA PRO A 166 2.17 -27.11 3.18
C PRO A 166 3.60 -26.79 3.64
N ALA A 167 4.43 -27.79 3.91
CA ALA A 167 5.84 -27.59 4.28
C ALA A 167 6.69 -26.99 3.14
N SER A 168 6.23 -27.09 1.89
CA SER A 168 6.91 -26.50 0.72
C SER A 168 6.60 -25.02 0.50
N LEU A 169 5.71 -24.43 1.31
CA LEU A 169 5.29 -23.04 1.16
C LEU A 169 6.40 -22.06 1.60
N PRO A 170 6.57 -20.92 0.89
CA PRO A 170 7.56 -19.91 1.25
C PRO A 170 7.22 -19.17 2.56
N VAL A 171 5.97 -19.27 3.01
CA VAL A 171 5.49 -18.76 4.30
C VAL A 171 4.59 -19.81 4.89
N ALA A 172 4.81 -20.15 6.17
CA ALA A 172 3.98 -21.10 6.89
C ALA A 172 2.54 -20.60 7.02
N ILE A 173 1.57 -21.49 6.89
CA ILE A 173 0.18 -21.18 7.21
C ILE A 173 0.03 -21.16 8.72
N THR A 174 -0.39 -20.03 9.28
CA THR A 174 -0.59 -19.88 10.73
C THR A 174 -2.06 -19.73 11.08
N LEU A 175 -2.42 -19.96 12.34
CA LEU A 175 -3.71 -19.48 12.83
C LEU A 175 -3.72 -17.95 12.82
N PRO A 176 -4.87 -17.30 12.54
CA PRO A 176 -5.01 -15.86 12.66
C PRO A 176 -4.59 -15.44 14.07
N LYS A 177 -3.59 -14.55 14.17
CA LYS A 177 -3.20 -13.94 15.44
C LYS A 177 -4.04 -12.70 15.66
N ALA A 178 -4.61 -12.57 16.85
CA ALA A 178 -5.29 -11.34 17.25
C ALA A 178 -4.28 -10.21 17.43
N ASP A 179 -4.60 -9.04 16.88
CA ASP A 179 -3.89 -7.79 17.12
C ASP A 179 -4.86 -6.79 17.73
N TYR A 180 -5.08 -6.92 19.04
CA TYR A 180 -6.07 -6.14 19.78
C TYR A 180 -5.80 -4.62 19.76
N PHE A 181 -4.56 -4.22 19.45
CA PHE A 181 -4.15 -2.80 19.40
C PHE A 181 -4.16 -2.23 17.98
N ALA A 182 -4.57 -2.99 16.97
CA ALA A 182 -4.61 -2.53 15.57
C ALA A 182 -5.37 -1.20 15.37
N PRO A 183 -6.55 -0.96 16.00
CA PRO A 183 -7.26 0.32 15.85
C PRO A 183 -6.46 1.52 16.40
N ILE A 184 -5.81 1.34 17.54
CA ILE A 184 -4.98 2.38 18.18
C ILE A 184 -3.76 2.69 17.32
N LYS A 185 -3.10 1.65 16.79
CA LYS A 185 -1.96 1.82 15.87
C LYS A 185 -2.36 2.51 14.58
N ALA A 186 -3.51 2.16 14.00
CA ALA A 186 -4.02 2.82 12.80
C ALA A 186 -4.25 4.32 13.04
N HIS A 187 -4.85 4.67 14.19
CA HIS A 187 -5.02 6.07 14.59
C HIS A 187 -3.66 6.77 14.76
N TYR A 188 -2.70 6.12 15.42
CA TYR A 188 -1.33 6.65 15.57
C TYR A 188 -0.67 6.93 14.22
N TYR A 189 -0.73 5.99 13.26
CA TYR A 189 -0.15 6.18 11.93
C TYR A 189 -0.84 7.32 11.17
N ASN A 190 -2.17 7.36 11.17
CA ASN A 190 -2.92 8.39 10.45
C ASN A 190 -2.66 9.79 11.03
N THR A 191 -2.71 9.92 12.36
CA THR A 191 -2.44 11.19 13.05
C THR A 191 -0.97 11.60 12.92
N GLY A 192 -0.04 10.65 13.08
CA GLY A 192 1.39 10.88 12.93
C GLY A 192 1.75 11.32 11.51
N ALA A 193 1.17 10.70 10.48
CA ALA A 193 1.39 11.09 9.08
C ALA A 193 0.84 12.49 8.78
N ARG A 194 -0.35 12.83 9.29
CA ARG A 194 -0.90 14.21 9.16
C ARG A 194 0.00 15.24 9.83
N LEU A 195 0.48 14.97 11.06
CA LEU A 195 1.40 15.85 11.77
C LEU A 195 2.73 15.99 11.04
N ALA A 196 3.33 14.89 10.59
CA ALA A 196 4.57 14.90 9.83
C ALA A 196 4.41 15.65 8.50
N HIS A 197 3.29 15.50 7.80
CA HIS A 197 3.01 16.26 6.59
C HIS A 197 2.64 17.73 6.84
N TRP A 198 2.17 18.07 8.05
CA TRP A 198 1.92 19.45 8.45
C TRP A 198 3.21 20.18 8.86
N VAL A 199 4.08 19.53 9.64
CA VAL A 199 5.36 20.06 10.15
C VAL A 199 6.49 19.93 9.12
N GLY A 200 6.49 18.84 8.36
CA GLY A 200 7.58 18.44 7.45
C GLY A 200 7.96 19.54 6.47
N ARG A 201 9.21 20.00 6.63
CA ARG A 201 9.87 21.08 5.87
C ARG A 201 9.25 22.47 5.99
N ARG A 202 8.46 22.75 7.05
CA ARG A 202 8.19 24.13 7.50
C ARG A 202 9.31 24.65 8.41
N LEU A 203 9.91 23.74 9.16
CA LEU A 203 11.16 23.96 9.89
C LEU A 203 12.27 23.53 8.94
N GLY A 204 12.99 24.51 8.40
CA GLY A 204 14.11 24.25 7.52
C GLY A 204 15.25 23.60 8.28
N GLU A 205 15.61 22.38 7.85
CA GLU A 205 16.97 21.85 7.92
C GLU A 205 17.29 21.27 6.55
#